data_AF-A0A6G7YQ41-F1
#
_entry.id   AF-A0A6G7YQ41-F1
#
_cell.length_a   1.000
_cell.length_b   1.000
_cell.length_c   1.000
_cell.angle_alpha   90.00
_cell.angle_beta   90.00
_cell.angle_gamma   90.00
#
_symmetry.space_group_name_H-M   'P 1'
#
loop_
_entity.id
_entity.type
_entity.pdbx_description
1 polymer ?
#
loop_
_entity_poly.entity_id
_entity_poly.type
_entity_poly.pdbx_seq_one_letter_code
_entity_poly.pdbx_strand_id
1 'polypeptide(L)' 'MLLELYSAHLGQRRLSVSSLCGGSGVPPTTALRWITTLEKQRLIARRNDPMDGRRVFVELSFSGVEAMDAYFQANLPAPI' A
#
# COMPACT_ATOMS: atom_id res chain seq x y z
N MET A 1 -1.48 5.22 3.74
CA MET A 1 -1.02 3.82 3.51
C MET A 1 -1.70 3.14 2.33
N LEU A 2 -2.98 2.77 2.38
CA LEU A 2 -3.64 2.15 1.20
C LEU A 2 -3.68 3.10 0.00
N LEU A 3 -4.01 4.37 0.23
CA LEU A 3 -3.98 5.40 -0.81
C LEU A 3 -2.58 5.57 -1.44
N GLU A 4 -1.54 5.65 -0.62
CA GLU A 4 -0.13 5.72 -1.06
C GLU A 4 0.25 4.51 -1.93
N LEU A 5 -0.14 3.31 -1.50
CA LEU A 5 0.11 2.08 -2.24
C LEU A 5 -0.70 2.01 -3.54
N TYR A 6 -1.94 2.53 -3.54
CA TYR A 6 -2.77 2.62 -4.74
C TYR A 6 -2.19 3.62 -5.75
N SER A 7 -1.76 4.79 -5.30
CA SER A 7 -1.05 5.77 -6.13
C SER A 7 0.25 5.18 -6.70
N ALA A 8 1.01 4.44 -5.90
CA ALA A 8 2.20 3.75 -6.37
C ALA A 8 1.86 2.65 -7.39
N HIS A 9 0.80 1.87 -7.16
CA HIS A 9 0.32 0.83 -8.07
C HIS A 9 -0.07 1.42 -9.44
N LEU A 10 -0.89 2.47 -9.48
CA LEU A 10 -1.27 3.16 -10.71
C LEU A 10 -0.06 3.75 -11.45
N GLY A 11 0.94 4.22 -10.70
CA GLY A 11 2.21 4.71 -11.24
C GLY A 11 3.23 3.61 -11.55
N GLN A 12 2.88 2.33 -11.43
CA GLN A 12 3.79 1.18 -11.60
C GLN A 12 5.07 1.25 -10.74
N ARG A 13 4.95 1.82 -9.54
CA ARG A 13 6.04 1.96 -8.56
C ARG A 13 5.82 1.01 -7.38
N ARG A 14 6.92 0.64 -6.74
CA ARG A 14 6.92 -0.08 -5.45
C ARG A 14 7.37 0.89 -4.35
N LEU A 15 6.77 0.78 -3.17
CA LEU A 15 7.17 1.57 -2.01
C LEU A 15 7.92 0.70 -1.01
N SER A 16 9.03 1.20 -0.49
CA SER A 16 9.69 0.55 0.65
C SER A 16 8.84 0.73 1.92
N VAL A 17 9.01 -0.14 2.92
CA VAL A 17 8.39 0.02 4.24
C VAL A 17 8.70 1.40 4.82
N SER A 18 9.96 1.83 4.76
CA SER A 18 10.39 3.14 5.29
C SER A 18 9.70 4.30 4.58
N SER A 19 9.65 4.27 3.24
CA SER A 19 8.96 5.28 2.44
C SER A 19 7.46 5.32 2.74
N LEU A 20 6.83 4.15 2.85
CA LEU A 20 5.40 4.04 3.15
C LEU A 20 5.08 4.55 4.57
N CYS A 21 5.93 4.28 5.56
CA CYS A 21 5.81 4.84 6.90
C CYS A 21 5.90 6.36 6.87
N GLY A 22 6.88 6.93 6.14
CA GLY A 22 7.03 8.38 5.99
C GLY A 22 5.83 9.07 5.33
N GLY A 23 5.25 8.45 4.30
CA GLY A 23 4.06 8.96 3.60
C GLY A 23 2.72 8.62 4.27
N SER A 24 2.72 7.89 5.39
CA SER A 24 1.48 7.36 5.97
C SER A 24 0.62 8.38 6.72
N GLY A 25 1.19 9.51 7.12
CA GLY A 25 0.52 10.51 7.97
C GLY A 25 0.32 10.08 9.43
N VAL A 26 0.90 8.95 9.86
CA VAL A 26 0.82 8.43 11.23
C VAL A 26 2.21 8.12 11.78
N PRO A 27 2.39 7.97 13.11
CA PRO A 27 3.68 7.58 13.68
C PRO A 27 4.21 6.27 13.08
N PRO A 28 5.55 6.10 12.93
CA PRO A 28 6.13 4.92 12.28
C PRO A 28 5.70 3.58 12.90
N THR A 29 5.60 3.47 14.23
CA THR A 29 5.18 2.23 14.90
C THR A 29 3.70 1.92 14.63
N THR A 30 2.86 2.95 14.51
CA THR A 30 1.47 2.82 14.10
C THR A 30 1.36 2.34 12.65
N ALA A 31 2.16 2.91 11.75
CA ALA A 31 2.26 2.48 10.36
C ALA A 31 2.67 1.01 10.24
N LEU A 32 3.71 0.57 10.96
CA LEU A 32 4.14 -0.84 10.98
C LEU A 32 3.05 -1.80 11.46
N ARG A 33 2.27 -1.38 12.48
CA ARG A 33 1.12 -2.15 12.96
C ARG A 33 0.05 -2.26 11.87
N TRP A 34 -0.22 -1.18 11.14
CA TRP A 34 -1.17 -1.20 10.02
C TRP A 34 -0.69 -2.08 8.86
N ILE A 35 0.58 -2.05 8.49
CA ILE A 35 1.14 -2.98 7.49
C ILE A 35 0.84 -4.42 7.90
N THR A 36 1.11 -4.76 9.16
CA THR A 36 0.86 -6.11 9.68
C THR A 36 -0.63 -6.48 9.61
N THR A 37 -1.53 -5.56 9.98
CA THR A 37 -2.98 -5.79 9.90
C THR A 37 -3.46 -5.97 8.45
N LEU A 38 -3.04 -5.11 7.54
CA LEU A 38 -3.45 -5.13 6.14
C LEU A 38 -2.91 -6.36 5.41
N GLU A 39 -1.70 -6.81 5.74
CA GLU A 39 -1.14 -8.05 5.18
C GLU A 39 -1.90 -9.28 5.68
N LYS A 40 -2.27 -9.32 6.98
CA LYS A 40 -3.14 -10.39 7.51
C LYS A 40 -4.50 -10.44 6.83
N GLN A 41 -5.03 -9.28 6.45
CA GLN A 41 -6.27 -9.15 5.66
C GLN A 41 -6.06 -9.44 4.17
N ARG A 42 -4.84 -9.77 3.75
CA ARG A 42 -4.45 -10.01 2.35
C ARG A 42 -4.74 -8.82 1.44
N LEU A 43 -4.72 -7.59 1.94
CA LEU A 43 -4.88 -6.38 1.14
C LEU A 43 -3.55 -5.85 0.59
N ILE A 44 -2.45 -6.23 1.23
CA ILE A 44 -1.09 -5.88 0.80
C ILE A 44 -0.20 -7.11 0.86
N ALA A 45 0.94 -7.04 0.17
CA ALA A 45 2.01 -8.02 0.24
C ALA A 45 3.35 -7.34 0.50
N ARG A 46 4.22 -8.01 1.27
CA ARG A 46 5.62 -7.61 1.46
C ARG A 46 6.53 -8.48 0.61
N ARG A 47 7.53 -7.86 -0.03
CA ARG A 47 8.59 -8.56 -0.76
C ARG A 47 9.95 -7.98 -0.39
N ASN A 48 10.90 -8.86 -0.08
CA ASN A 48 12.28 -8.43 0.11
C ASN A 48 12.83 -7.92 -1.22
N ASP A 49 13.64 -6.86 -1.17
CA ASP A 49 14.39 -6.41 -2.33
C ASP A 49 15.50 -7.44 -2.63
N PRO A 50 15.52 -8.06 -3.82
CA PRO A 50 16.55 -9.05 -4.15
C PRO A 50 17.96 -8.45 -4.25
N MET A 51 18.08 -7.13 -4.41
CA MET A 51 19.36 -6.41 -4.52
C MET A 51 19.83 -5.84 -3.18
N ASP A 52 18.92 -5.67 -2.21
CA ASP A 52 19.23 -5.13 -0.88
C ASP A 52 18.37 -5.81 0.20
N GLY A 53 18.94 -6.79 0.91
CA GLY A 53 18.24 -7.53 1.95
C GLY A 53 17.80 -6.70 3.16
N ARG A 54 18.22 -5.43 3.28
CA ARG A 54 17.73 -4.51 4.32
C ARG A 54 16.41 -3.85 3.92
N ARG A 55 16.09 -3.83 2.62
CA ARG A 55 14.91 -3.17 2.08
C ARG A 55 13.80 -4.17 1.85
N VAL A 56 12.62 -3.81 2.35
CA VAL A 56 11.38 -4.54 2.10
C VAL A 56 10.43 -3.61 1.35
N PHE A 57 9.95 -4.07 0.20
CA PHE A 57 8.89 -3.41 -0.56
C PHE A 57 7.51 -3.88 -0.09
N VAL A 58 6.55 -2.98 -0.22
CA VAL A 58 5.14 -3.20 0.05
C VAL A 58 4.36 -2.82 -1.21
N GLU A 59 3.43 -3.67 -1.61
CA GLU A 59 2.54 -3.48 -2.75
C GLU A 59 1.11 -3.88 -2.37
N LEU A 60 0.11 -3.35 -3.09
CA LEU A 60 -1.25 -3.89 -3.00
C LEU A 60 -1.23 -5.33 -3.52
N SER A 61 -1.97 -6.20 -2.83
CA SER A 61 -2.33 -7.50 -3.40
C SER A 61 -3.39 -7.30 -4.49
N PHE A 62 -3.69 -8.35 -5.24
CA PHE A 62 -4.80 -8.33 -6.20
C PHE A 62 -6.13 -7.89 -5.54
N SER A 63 -6.49 -8.51 -4.41
CA SER A 63 -7.70 -8.13 -3.66
C SER A 63 -7.63 -6.74 -3.05
N GLY A 64 -6.43 -6.24 -2.75
CA GLY A 64 -6.22 -4.86 -2.31
C GLY A 64 -6.49 -3.85 -3.41
N VAL A 65 -6.07 -4.15 -4.65
CA VAL A 65 -6.39 -3.33 -5.83
C VAL A 65 -7.89 -3.32 -6.07
N GLU A 66 -8.53 -4.48 -6.12
CA GLU A 66 -9.99 -4.58 -6.31
C GLU A 66 -10.78 -3.81 -5.25
N ALA A 67 -10.37 -3.88 -3.98
CA ALA A 67 -11.02 -3.15 -2.90
C ALA A 67 -10.88 -1.62 -3.05
N MET A 68 -9.71 -1.15 -3.50
CA MET A 68 -9.48 0.27 -3.73
C MET A 68 -10.23 0.77 -4.96
N ASP A 69 -10.27 -0.01 -6.04
CA ASP A 69 -11.05 0.31 -7.24
C ASP A 69 -12.55 0.40 -6.89
N ALA A 70 -13.09 -0.59 -6.18
CA ALA A 70 -14.48 -0.58 -5.73
C ALA A 70 -14.78 0.61 -4.81
N TYR A 71 -13.87 0.93 -3.88
CA TYR A 71 -14.01 2.10 -3.01
C TYR A 71 -14.09 3.40 -3.83
N PHE A 72 -13.22 3.59 -4.81
CA PHE A 72 -13.21 4.79 -5.63
C PHE A 72 -14.41 4.85 -6.59
N GLN A 73 -14.81 3.74 -7.19
CA GLN A 73 -16.02 3.69 -8.04
C GLN A 73 -17.30 4.04 -7.26
N ALA A 74 -17.40 3.62 -6.00
CA ALA A 74 -18.56 3.90 -5.17
C ALA A 74 -18.60 5.34 -4.63
N ASN A 75 -17.47 6.04 -4.59
CA ASN A 75 -17.33 7.33 -3.89
C ASN A 75 -16.85 8.49 -4.77
N LEU A 76 -16.42 8.25 -6.02
CA LEU A 76 -16.11 9.31 -6.96
C LEU A 76 -17.37 9.74 -7.72
N PRO A 77 -17.62 11.05 -7.85
CA PRO A 77 -18.66 11.53 -8.76
C PRO A 77 -18.34 11.10 -10.19
N ALA A 78 -19.39 10.89 -11.00
CA ALA A 78 -19.23 10.60 -12.41
C ALA A 78 -18.30 11.64 -13.08
N PRO A 79 -17.39 11.21 -13.98
CA PRO A 79 -16.48 12.13 -14.65
C PRO A 79 -17.28 13.25 -15.35
N ILE A 80 -16.80 14.48 -15.19
CA ILE A 80 -17.36 15.71 -15.80
C ILE A 80 -17.09 15.70 -17.30
#